data_AF-Q62705-F1
#
_entry.id   AF-Q62705-F1
#
_cell.length_a   1.000
_cell.length_b   1.000
_cell.length_c   1.000
_cell.angle_alpha   90.00
_cell.angle_beta   90.00
_cell.angle_gamma   90.00
#
_symmetry.space_group_name_H-M   'P 1'
#
loop_
_entity.id
_entity.type
_entity.pdbx_description
1 polymer ?
#
loop_
_entity_poly.entity_id
_entity_poly.type
_entity_poly.pdbx_seq_one_letter_code
_entity_poly.pdbx_strand_id
1 'polypeptide(L)'
;LALLDEECWFPKATDKTFVEKLVQEQGSHSKFQKPRQLKDKADFCIIHYAGKVDYKADEWLMKNMDPLNDNVATLLHQSSDRFVAELWKDVDRIVGLDQVTGMTET
;
A
#
# COMPACT_ATOMS: atom_id res chain seq x y z
N LEU A 1 -3.65 -5.16 8.60
CA LEU A 1 -3.07 -3.80 8.52
C LEU A 1 -1.62 -3.83 8.97
N ALA A 2 -1.30 -4.25 10.20
CA ALA A 2 0.09 -4.34 10.67
C ALA A 2 1.10 -5.01 9.71
N LEU A 3 0.77 -6.17 9.13
CA LEU A 3 1.66 -6.82 8.14
C LEU A 3 1.86 -6.00 6.87
N LEU A 4 0.85 -5.23 6.45
CA LEU A 4 0.96 -4.34 5.28
C LEU A 4 1.86 -3.14 5.59
N ASP A 5 1.71 -2.58 6.80
CA ASP A 5 2.53 -1.46 7.27
C ASP A 5 4.00 -1.85 7.42
N GLU A 6 4.27 -3.08 7.87
CA GLU A 6 5.64 -3.59 7.95
C GLU A 6 6.21 -3.89 6.55
N GLU A 7 5.46 -4.64 5.72
CA GLU A 7 5.94 -5.06 4.40
C GLU A 7 6.14 -3.89 3.44
N CYS A 8 5.38 -2.79 3.58
CA CYS A 8 5.54 -1.67 2.67
C CYS A 8 6.92 -1.01 2.82
N TRP A 9 7.52 -1.05 4.02
CA TRP A 9 8.88 -0.55 4.29
C TRP A 9 9.98 -1.60 4.15
N PHE A 10 9.65 -2.83 3.75
CA PHE A 10 10.63 -3.89 3.63
C PHE A 10 11.30 -3.86 2.25
N PRO A 11 12.65 -3.82 2.17
CA PRO A 11 13.35 -3.80 0.89
C PRO A 11 13.00 -5.03 0.03
N LYS A 12 12.72 -4.80 -1.25
CA LYS A 12 12.30 -5.84 -2.23
C LYS A 12 11.00 -6.57 -1.90
N ALA A 13 10.22 -6.14 -0.90
CA ALA A 13 8.88 -6.67 -0.72
C ALA A 13 8.02 -6.37 -1.96
N THR A 14 7.11 -7.29 -2.25
CA THR A 14 6.14 -7.17 -3.32
C THR A 14 4.76 -7.49 -2.77
N ASP A 15 3.70 -7.10 -3.47
CA ASP A 15 2.33 -7.44 -3.04
C ASP A 15 2.15 -8.97 -2.87
N LYS A 16 2.91 -9.77 -3.64
CA LYS A 16 2.92 -11.23 -3.51
C LYS A 16 3.57 -11.71 -2.22
N THR A 17 4.73 -11.17 -1.84
CA THR A 17 5.39 -11.55 -0.58
C THR A 17 4.55 -11.13 0.62
N PHE A 18 3.86 -9.97 0.53
CA PHE A 18 2.86 -9.57 1.50
C PHE A 18 1.73 -10.60 1.65
N VAL A 19 1.17 -11.09 0.54
CA VAL A 19 0.11 -12.11 0.56
C VAL A 19 0.61 -13.43 1.14
N GLU A 20 1.84 -13.85 0.80
CA GLU A 20 2.47 -15.06 1.36
C GLU A 20 2.61 -14.95 2.89
N LYS A 21 3.12 -13.82 3.39
CA LYS A 21 3.23 -13.54 4.82
C LYS A 21 1.86 -13.46 5.51
N LEU A 22 0.87 -12.85 4.86
CA LEU A 22 -0.51 -12.81 5.35
C LEU A 22 -1.09 -14.22 5.49
N VAL A 23 -0.85 -15.10 4.51
CA VAL A 23 -1.28 -16.50 4.55
C VAL A 23 -0.56 -17.28 5.64
N GLN A 24 0.73 -17.03 5.87
CA GLN A 24 1.50 -17.66 6.93
C GLN A 24 0.94 -17.30 8.32
N GLU A 25 0.68 -16.02 8.56
CA GLU A 25 0.26 -15.51 9.87
C GLU A 25 -1.25 -15.73 10.14
N GLN A 26 -2.10 -15.60 9.12
CA GLN A 26 -3.57 -15.62 9.28
C GLN A 26 -4.24 -16.85 8.69
N GLY A 27 -3.48 -17.77 8.07
CA GLY A 27 -4.04 -18.89 7.32
C GLY A 27 -4.96 -19.83 8.10
N SER A 28 -4.82 -19.91 9.44
CA SER A 28 -5.66 -20.70 10.34
C SER A 28 -6.81 -19.91 10.98
N HIS A 29 -6.85 -18.58 10.78
CA HIS A 29 -7.85 -17.73 11.40
C HIS A 29 -9.23 -18.00 10.81
N SER A 30 -10.25 -18.17 11.66
CA SER A 30 -11.62 -18.54 11.25
C SER A 30 -12.29 -17.58 10.26
N LYS A 31 -11.79 -16.35 10.15
CA LYS A 31 -12.28 -15.32 9.20
C LYS A 31 -11.40 -15.14 7.97
N PHE A 32 -10.27 -15.82 7.88
CA PHE A 32 -9.41 -15.81 6.71
C PHE A 32 -9.69 -17.05 5.86
N GLN A 33 -9.73 -16.87 4.53
CA GLN A 33 -9.89 -18.00 3.62
C GLN A 33 -8.97 -17.83 2.43
N LYS A 34 -8.31 -18.94 2.03
CA LYS A 34 -7.58 -18.98 0.76
C LYS A 34 -8.57 -18.93 -0.42
N PRO A 35 -8.22 -18.21 -1.50
CA PRO A 35 -9.09 -18.07 -2.66
C PRO A 35 -9.24 -19.42 -3.38
N ARG A 36 -10.43 -19.68 -3.94
CA ARG A 36 -10.69 -20.89 -4.73
C ARG A 36 -10.25 -20.64 -6.16
N GLN A 37 -9.40 -21.51 -6.72
CA GLN A 37 -8.73 -21.34 -8.02
C GLN A 37 -9.65 -21.25 -9.26
N LEU A 38 -10.98 -21.30 -9.12
CA LEU A 38 -11.91 -21.50 -10.24
C LEU A 38 -12.43 -20.23 -10.94
N LYS A 39 -12.43 -19.05 -10.29
CA LYS A 39 -12.93 -17.81 -10.91
C LYS A 39 -12.19 -16.61 -10.33
N ASP A 40 -11.42 -15.95 -11.20
CA ASP A 40 -10.61 -14.76 -10.98
C ASP A 40 -9.62 -14.78 -9.81
N LYS A 41 -8.43 -14.25 -10.11
CA LYS A 41 -7.22 -14.23 -9.29
C LYS A 41 -7.38 -13.35 -8.04
N ALA A 42 -8.24 -13.73 -7.11
CA ALA A 42 -8.18 -13.17 -5.77
C ALA A 42 -6.93 -13.71 -5.06
N ASP A 43 -6.30 -12.88 -4.26
CA ASP A 43 -5.08 -13.23 -3.53
C ASP A 43 -5.42 -13.78 -2.14
N PHE A 44 -6.48 -13.24 -1.51
CA PHE A 44 -7.03 -13.74 -0.26
C PHE A 44 -8.49 -13.33 -0.07
N CYS A 45 -9.16 -13.94 0.90
CA CYS A 45 -10.55 -13.66 1.22
C CYS A 45 -10.72 -13.43 2.72
N ILE A 46 -11.61 -12.50 3.08
CA ILE A 46 -11.99 -12.25 4.48
C ILE A 46 -13.50 -12.44 4.63
N ILE A 47 -13.90 -13.12 5.71
CA ILE A 47 -15.31 -13.32 6.07
C ILE A 47 -15.73 -12.19 7.02
N HIS A 48 -16.40 -11.19 6.47
CA HIS A 48 -16.97 -10.08 7.21
C HIS A 48 -18.38 -10.42 7.72
N TYR A 49 -18.97 -9.53 8.53
CA TYR A 49 -20.33 -9.70 9.04
C TYR A 49 -21.37 -9.78 7.91
N ALA A 50 -21.18 -9.02 6.82
CA ALA A 50 -22.06 -8.98 5.66
C ALA A 50 -21.73 -10.05 4.60
N GLY A 51 -20.75 -10.91 4.86
CA GLY A 51 -20.36 -11.98 3.95
C GLY A 51 -18.87 -11.99 3.61
N LYS A 52 -18.50 -12.92 2.72
CA LYS A 52 -17.14 -13.13 2.25
C LYS A 52 -16.80 -12.11 1.15
N VAL A 53 -15.65 -11.45 1.28
CA VAL A 53 -15.11 -10.54 0.27
C VAL A 53 -13.76 -11.08 -0.21
N ASP A 54 -13.61 -11.10 -1.53
CA ASP A 54 -12.38 -11.50 -2.21
C ASP A 54 -11.55 -10.24 -2.51
N TYR A 55 -10.27 -10.25 -2.11
CA TYR A 55 -9.35 -9.11 -2.25
C TYR A 55 -8.24 -9.42 -3.26
N LYS A 56 -7.86 -8.39 -4.00
CA LYS A 56 -6.62 -8.35 -4.79
C LYS A 56 -5.65 -7.40 -4.12
N ALA A 57 -4.44 -7.88 -3.89
CA ALA A 57 -3.38 -7.14 -3.21
C ALA A 57 -2.56 -6.26 -4.17
N ASP A 58 -2.82 -6.32 -5.49
CA ASP A 58 -2.10 -5.53 -6.48
C ASP A 58 -2.02 -4.03 -6.08
N GLU A 59 -0.78 -3.52 -6.03
CA GLU A 59 -0.41 -2.15 -5.68
C GLU A 59 -0.71 -1.75 -4.22
N TRP A 60 -0.97 -2.69 -3.31
CA TRP A 60 -1.26 -2.37 -1.91
C TRP A 60 -0.05 -1.75 -1.22
N LEU A 61 1.17 -2.24 -1.47
CA LEU A 61 2.35 -1.64 -0.85
C LEU A 61 2.54 -0.18 -1.28
N MET A 62 2.38 0.10 -2.59
CA MET A 62 2.44 1.47 -3.13
C MET A 62 1.34 2.36 -2.53
N LYS A 63 0.09 1.88 -2.49
CA LYS A 63 -1.04 2.63 -1.93
C LYS A 63 -0.91 2.87 -0.43
N ASN A 64 -0.27 1.97 0.30
CA ASN A 64 -0.01 2.13 1.74
C ASN A 64 1.12 3.12 2.01
N MET A 65 2.12 3.19 1.13
CA MET A 65 3.23 4.15 1.21
C MET A 65 2.84 5.56 0.80
N ASP A 66 1.90 5.69 -0.14
CA ASP A 66 1.45 6.95 -0.73
C ASP A 66 2.60 7.89 -1.17
N PRO A 67 3.60 7.40 -1.95
CA PRO A 67 4.74 8.22 -2.30
C PRO A 67 4.38 9.27 -3.34
N LEU A 68 4.92 10.47 -3.18
CA LEU A 68 4.74 11.58 -4.11
C LEU A 68 6.08 12.12 -4.62
N ASN A 69 6.01 12.95 -5.66
CA ASN A 69 7.21 13.59 -6.19
C ASN A 69 7.52 14.86 -5.39
N ASP A 70 8.61 14.82 -4.63
CA ASP A 70 9.02 15.91 -3.72
C ASP A 70 9.26 17.24 -4.46
N ASN A 71 9.79 17.19 -5.68
CA ASN A 71 10.03 18.40 -6.48
C ASN A 71 8.71 19.06 -6.87
N VAL A 72 7.71 18.25 -7.27
CA VAL A 72 6.38 18.76 -7.63
C VAL A 72 5.64 19.28 -6.40
N ALA A 73 5.71 18.56 -5.27
CA ALA A 73 5.11 19.00 -4.02
C ALA A 73 5.69 20.34 -3.54
N THR A 74 7.03 20.48 -3.58
CA THR A 74 7.73 21.73 -3.24
C THR A 74 7.33 22.86 -4.19
N LEU A 75 7.22 22.57 -5.49
CA LEU A 75 6.77 23.57 -6.48
C LEU A 75 5.36 24.07 -6.19
N LEU A 76 4.42 23.17 -5.84
CA LEU A 76 3.04 23.53 -5.52
C LEU A 76 2.93 24.30 -4.20
N HIS A 77 3.76 23.96 -3.21
CA HIS A 77 3.89 24.73 -1.98
C HIS A 77 4.34 26.19 -2.23
N GLN A 78 5.20 26.40 -3.23
CA GLN A 78 5.72 27.72 -3.64
C GLN A 78 4.88 28.41 -4.73
N SER A 79 3.67 27.90 -5.01
CA SER A 79 2.80 28.44 -6.04
C SER A 79 2.50 29.93 -5.82
N SER A 80 2.41 30.69 -6.91
CA SER A 80 1.95 32.08 -6.88
C SER A 80 0.44 32.20 -6.62
N ASP A 81 -0.33 31.12 -6.86
CA ASP A 81 -1.71 31.02 -6.44
C ASP A 81 -1.76 30.69 -4.94
N ARG A 82 -2.29 31.64 -4.17
CA ARG A 82 -2.38 31.54 -2.71
C ARG A 82 -3.18 30.31 -2.25
N PHE A 83 -4.27 29.96 -2.93
CA PHE A 83 -5.08 28.80 -2.55
C PHE A 83 -4.30 27.50 -2.74
N VAL A 84 -3.54 27.40 -3.83
CA VAL A 84 -2.67 26.24 -4.09
C VAL A 84 -1.54 26.15 -3.06
N ALA A 85 -0.85 27.26 -2.76
CA ALA A 85 0.20 27.28 -1.74
C ALA A 85 -0.33 26.86 -0.35
N GLU A 86 -1.53 27.34 0.03
CA GLU A 86 -2.18 26.96 1.29
C GLU A 86 -2.59 25.48 1.32
N LEU A 87 -3.02 24.90 0.19
CA LEU A 87 -3.35 23.48 0.10
C LEU A 87 -2.14 22.58 0.31
N TRP A 88 -0.97 23.02 -0.17
CA TRP A 88 0.29 22.29 -0.09
C TRP A 88 1.20 22.80 1.05
N LYS A 89 0.65 23.39 2.11
CA LYS A 89 1.47 23.93 3.21
C LYS A 89 2.25 22.87 4.01
N ASP A 90 1.72 21.65 4.09
CA ASP A 90 2.21 20.58 4.98
C ASP A 90 3.07 19.55 4.21
N VAL A 91 3.99 20.01 3.36
CA VAL A 91 4.85 19.15 2.52
C VAL A 91 5.81 18.25 3.32
N ASP A 92 6.13 18.60 4.56
CA ASP A 92 7.07 17.87 5.43
C ASP A 92 6.62 16.43 5.76
N ARG A 93 5.37 16.08 5.48
CA ARG A 93 4.80 14.74 5.73
C ARG A 93 4.84 13.82 4.51
N ILE A 94 5.31 14.33 3.37
CA ILE A 94 5.32 13.58 2.11
C ILE A 94 6.45 12.55 2.15
N VAL A 95 6.13 11.33 1.75
CA VAL A 95 7.12 10.29 1.46
C VAL A 95 7.55 10.45 0.00
N GLY A 96 8.85 10.58 -0.24
CA GLY A 96 9.38 10.82 -1.57
C GLY A 96 9.41 9.57 -2.45
N LEU A 97 9.05 9.72 -3.72
CA LEU A 97 9.16 8.66 -4.74
C LEU A 97 10.56 8.05 -4.83
N ASP A 98 11.61 8.87 -4.72
CA ASP A 98 13.00 8.41 -4.77
C ASP A 98 13.37 7.53 -3.58
N GLN A 99 12.74 7.77 -2.42
CA GLN A 99 12.93 6.92 -1.24
C GLN A 99 12.33 5.53 -1.47
N VAL A 100 11.18 5.44 -2.15
CA VAL A 100 10.52 4.17 -2.46
C VAL A 100 11.22 3.40 -3.58
N THR A 101 11.70 4.08 -4.63
CA THR A 101 12.45 3.42 -5.73
C THR A 101 13.75 2.80 -5.22
N GLY A 102 14.48 3.49 -4.33
CA GLY A 102 15.69 2.96 -3.71
C GLY A 102 15.47 1.65 -2.94
N MET A 103 14.29 1.47 -2.31
CA MET A 103 13.95 0.24 -1.57
C MET A 103 13.72 -0.98 -2.47
N THR A 104 13.48 -0.76 -3.77
CA THR A 104 13.30 -1.84 -4.74
C THR A 104 14.61 -2.31 -5.39
N GLU A 105 15.65 -1.47 -5.37
CA GLU A 105 16.90 -1.69 -6.12
C GLU A 105 18.06 -2.28 -5.28
N THR A 106 18.09 -2.09 -3.96
CA THR A 106 19.13 -2.64 -3.04
C THR A 106 18.78 -4.02 -2.52
#